data_AF-A0A225SZ72-F1
#
_entry.id   AF-A0A225SZ72-F1
#
_cell.length_a   1.000
_cell.length_b   1.000
_cell.length_c   1.000
_cell.angle_alpha   90.00
_cell.angle_beta   90.00
_cell.angle_gamma   90.00
#
_symmetry.space_group_name_H-M   'P 1'
#
loop_
_entity.id
_entity.type
_entity.pdbx_description
1 polymer ?
#
loop_
_entity_poly.entity_id
_entity_poly.type
_entity_poly.pdbx_seq_one_letter_code
_entity_poly.pdbx_strand_id
1 'polypeptide(L)'
;MAYSTDAPQAAANDKVVYLMTATIRNIYRPSYQPKLLVAHVEMPNAQSKEERINFKIDAEGSLENSTPEVGNTYLLRMELPPGEYKLVGLTCLNKSFPFTVNYLVPIHATVNQTVPGTYYLGHVEALLRERQGSEFRAGPPIPLVDQSIGGASGGSFDVVFSDRWTEDSELFVTHFPAMKDLKVASAPLPPFDRAYAQKWWEDH
;
A
#
# COMPACT_ATOMS: atom_id res chain seq x y z
N MET A 1 26.24 13.99 23.92
CA MET A 1 25.80 13.68 22.55
C MET A 1 26.63 12.51 22.05
N ALA A 2 26.05 11.31 22.06
CA ALA A 2 26.71 10.09 21.58
C ALA A 2 25.63 9.03 21.30
N TYR A 3 25.54 8.67 20.01
CA TYR A 3 25.00 7.47 19.37
C TYR A 3 23.56 7.00 19.63
N SER A 4 22.79 6.90 18.55
CA SER A 4 22.21 5.61 18.16
C SER A 4 22.50 5.38 16.68
N THR A 5 23.58 4.67 16.42
CA THR A 5 23.82 3.95 15.16
C THR A 5 23.46 2.49 15.41
N ASP A 6 22.21 2.22 15.78
CA ASP A 6 21.66 0.88 15.77
C ASP A 6 21.02 0.65 14.41
N ALA A 7 21.86 0.44 13.39
CA ALA A 7 21.36 -0.21 12.18
C ALA A 7 20.76 -1.56 12.60
N PRO A 8 19.52 -1.87 12.21
CA PRO A 8 18.98 -3.19 12.44
C PRO A 8 19.93 -4.23 11.85
N GLN A 9 20.27 -5.25 12.64
CA GLN A 9 21.17 -6.32 12.21
C GLN A 9 20.65 -6.81 10.86
N ALA A 10 21.47 -6.59 9.83
CA ALA A 10 21.09 -6.79 8.45
C ALA A 10 20.40 -8.16 8.35
N ALA A 11 19.17 -8.19 7.82
CA ALA A 11 18.77 -9.36 7.05
C ALA A 11 19.97 -9.68 6.15
N ALA A 12 20.39 -10.94 6.04
CA ALA A 12 21.70 -11.37 5.51
C ALA A 12 22.01 -11.01 4.03
N ASN A 13 21.45 -9.92 3.52
CA ASN A 13 21.43 -9.43 2.15
C ASN A 13 21.76 -7.93 2.17
N ASP A 14 22.51 -7.46 1.17
CA ASP A 14 22.81 -6.05 0.89
C ASP A 14 21.57 -5.23 0.46
N LYS A 15 20.39 -5.54 1.02
CA LYS A 15 19.08 -5.02 0.63
C LYS A 15 18.40 -4.28 1.77
N VAL A 16 17.48 -3.41 1.37
CA VAL A 16 16.50 -2.78 2.23
C VAL A 16 15.19 -3.57 2.13
N VAL A 17 14.62 -3.92 3.27
CA VAL A 17 13.29 -4.54 3.35
C VAL A 17 12.32 -3.52 3.94
N TYR A 18 11.39 -3.04 3.11
CA TYR A 18 10.32 -2.17 3.56
C TYR A 18 9.11 -3.00 4.01
N LEU A 19 8.67 -2.77 5.24
CA LEU A 19 7.46 -3.34 5.80
C LEU A 19 6.36 -2.29 5.78
N MET A 20 5.15 -2.67 5.39
CA MET A 20 3.99 -1.79 5.43
C MET A 20 2.75 -2.61 5.69
N THR A 21 1.83 -2.10 6.50
CA THR A 21 0.50 -2.68 6.62
C THR A 21 -0.48 -1.87 5.80
N ALA A 22 -1.40 -2.52 5.10
CA ALA A 22 -2.45 -1.83 4.36
C ALA A 22 -3.82 -2.44 4.70
N THR A 23 -4.71 -1.63 5.27
CA THR A 23 -6.11 -1.99 5.50
C THR A 23 -7.01 -1.26 4.52
N ILE A 24 -7.72 -2.02 3.70
CA ILE A 24 -8.50 -1.49 2.57
C ILE A 24 -9.96 -1.88 2.75
N ARG A 25 -10.86 -0.89 2.68
CA ARG A 25 -12.30 -1.03 2.93
C ARG A 25 -13.12 -0.35 1.85
N ASN A 26 -14.28 -0.92 1.54
CA ASN A 26 -15.29 -0.29 0.69
C ASN A 26 -16.62 -0.17 1.43
N ILE A 27 -16.88 1.02 1.98
CA ILE A 27 -18.15 1.33 2.63
C ILE A 27 -19.20 1.83 1.63
N TYR A 28 -18.78 2.26 0.43
CA TYR A 28 -19.69 2.73 -0.62
C TYR A 28 -20.46 1.60 -1.29
N ARG A 29 -19.77 0.47 -1.53
CA ARG A 29 -20.30 -0.76 -2.11
C ARG A 29 -19.85 -1.96 -1.26
N PRO A 30 -20.50 -2.22 -0.12
CA PRO A 30 -20.08 -3.23 0.85
C PRO A 30 -19.86 -4.64 0.30
N SER A 31 -20.62 -5.06 -0.71
CA SER A 31 -20.46 -6.38 -1.35
C SER A 31 -19.23 -6.50 -2.25
N TYR A 32 -18.50 -5.41 -2.48
CA TYR A 32 -17.39 -5.33 -3.41
C TYR A 32 -16.11 -4.88 -2.69
N GLN A 33 -15.69 -5.63 -1.66
CA GLN A 33 -14.46 -5.34 -0.95
C GLN A 33 -13.22 -5.46 -1.85
N PRO A 34 -12.33 -4.46 -1.92
CA PRO A 34 -11.11 -4.52 -2.71
C PRO A 34 -10.14 -5.54 -2.13
N LYS A 35 -9.56 -6.37 -2.99
CA LYS A 35 -8.47 -7.28 -2.62
C LYS A 35 -7.16 -6.80 -3.19
N LEU A 36 -6.16 -6.58 -2.36
CA LEU A 36 -4.86 -6.07 -2.81
C LEU A 36 -4.17 -7.12 -3.70
N LEU A 37 -3.70 -6.69 -4.87
CA LEU A 37 -2.94 -7.55 -5.78
C LEU A 37 -1.47 -7.17 -5.82
N VAL A 38 -1.19 -5.88 -5.96
CA VAL A 38 0.15 -5.38 -6.24
C VAL A 38 0.37 -4.02 -5.59
N ALA A 39 1.54 -3.85 -4.96
CA ALA A 39 2.09 -2.55 -4.64
C ALA A 39 3.05 -2.09 -5.75
N HIS A 40 2.88 -0.84 -6.18
CA HIS A 40 3.65 -0.24 -7.27
C HIS A 40 4.75 0.66 -6.74
N VAL A 41 5.99 0.33 -7.05
CA VAL A 41 7.16 1.13 -6.72
C VAL A 41 7.86 1.55 -8.02
N GLU A 42 8.33 2.78 -8.08
CA GLU A 42 9.07 3.31 -9.22
C GLU A 42 10.44 3.83 -8.80
N MET A 43 11.42 3.67 -9.67
CA MET A 43 12.66 4.43 -9.58
C MET A 43 12.38 5.93 -9.85
N PRO A 44 13.22 6.84 -9.34
CA PRO A 44 13.06 8.27 -9.60
C PRO A 44 13.01 8.56 -11.11
N ASN A 45 11.98 9.29 -11.55
CA ASN A 45 11.74 9.66 -12.94
C ASN A 45 11.52 8.50 -13.92
N ALA A 46 11.07 7.33 -13.45
CA ALA A 46 10.80 6.15 -14.29
C ALA A 46 10.05 6.49 -15.59
N GLN A 47 10.68 6.20 -16.74
CA GLN A 47 10.13 6.36 -18.09
C GLN A 47 9.81 5.02 -18.73
N SER A 48 10.45 3.93 -18.29
CA SER A 48 10.27 2.59 -18.85
C SER A 48 9.60 1.63 -17.86
N LYS A 49 9.19 0.46 -18.36
CA LYS A 49 8.55 -0.57 -17.54
C LYS A 49 9.53 -1.23 -16.56
N GLU A 50 10.79 -1.33 -16.94
CA GLU A 50 11.88 -1.94 -16.16
C GLU A 50 12.20 -1.11 -14.90
N GLU A 51 11.90 0.19 -14.93
CA GLU A 51 12.04 1.13 -13.81
C GLU A 51 10.82 1.09 -12.86
N ARG A 52 9.81 0.27 -13.18
CA ARG A 52 8.59 0.06 -12.37
C ARG A 52 8.58 -1.35 -11.79
N ILE A 53 8.63 -1.42 -10.47
CA ILE A 53 8.72 -2.64 -9.69
C ILE A 53 7.35 -2.93 -9.08
N ASN A 54 6.84 -4.13 -9.34
CA ASN A 54 5.55 -4.59 -8.84
C ASN A 54 5.77 -5.66 -7.79
N PHE A 55 5.37 -5.36 -6.55
CA PHE A 55 5.39 -6.32 -5.45
C PHE A 55 4.03 -6.99 -5.33
N LYS A 56 3.99 -8.30 -5.63
CA LYS A 56 2.81 -9.13 -5.36
C LYS A 56 2.71 -9.39 -3.86
N ILE A 57 1.48 -9.51 -3.37
CA ILE A 57 1.24 -9.76 -1.95
C ILE A 57 1.38 -11.24 -1.66
N ASP A 58 2.05 -11.55 -0.55
CA ASP A 58 2.17 -12.91 -0.02
C ASP A 58 0.80 -13.42 0.45
N ALA A 59 0.53 -14.70 0.20
CA ALA A 59 -0.70 -15.32 0.69
C ALA A 59 -0.75 -15.31 2.23
N GLU A 60 0.40 -15.52 2.87
CA GLU A 60 0.58 -15.50 4.32
C GLU A 60 0.34 -14.11 4.91
N GLY A 61 0.64 -13.06 4.14
CA GLY A 61 0.42 -11.67 4.53
C GLY A 61 -0.97 -11.14 4.21
N SER A 62 -1.89 -11.98 3.73
CA SER A 62 -3.24 -11.56 3.32
C SER A 62 -4.29 -11.95 4.35
N LEU A 63 -4.80 -10.97 5.10
CA LEU A 63 -5.82 -11.14 6.14
C LEU A 63 -7.16 -10.59 5.63
N GLU A 64 -7.85 -11.41 4.83
CA GLU A 64 -9.10 -11.01 4.17
C GLU A 64 -10.33 -11.34 5.02
N ASN A 65 -10.95 -10.33 5.64
CA ASN A 65 -12.24 -10.52 6.34
C ASN A 65 -13.44 -10.25 5.42
N SER A 66 -13.23 -9.53 4.31
CA SER A 66 -14.27 -9.19 3.31
C SER A 66 -15.52 -8.51 3.88
N THR A 67 -15.43 -7.87 5.05
CA THR A 67 -16.49 -7.05 5.64
C THR A 67 -16.18 -5.56 5.49
N PRO A 68 -17.17 -4.68 5.32
CA PRO A 68 -16.93 -3.25 5.19
C PRO A 68 -16.47 -2.58 6.50
N GLU A 69 -16.76 -3.16 7.67
CA GLU A 69 -16.39 -2.61 8.98
C GLU A 69 -14.88 -2.75 9.22
N VAL A 70 -14.34 -3.95 8.94
CA VAL A 70 -12.94 -4.30 9.20
C VAL A 70 -12.08 -4.17 7.95
N GLY A 71 -12.59 -4.59 6.80
CA GLY A 71 -11.87 -4.61 5.53
C GLY A 71 -10.95 -5.80 5.36
N ASN A 72 -10.06 -5.67 4.38
CA ASN A 72 -8.97 -6.60 4.14
C ASN A 72 -7.67 -5.94 4.56
N THR A 73 -6.89 -6.63 5.40
CA THR A 73 -5.58 -6.17 5.87
C THR A 73 -4.48 -6.97 5.19
N TYR A 74 -3.42 -6.29 4.80
CA TYR A 74 -2.29 -6.88 4.10
C TYR A 74 -0.98 -6.48 4.77
N LEU A 75 -0.09 -7.44 4.95
CA LEU A 75 1.26 -7.26 5.47
C LEU A 75 2.25 -7.33 4.31
N LEU A 76 2.73 -6.17 3.88
CA LEU A 76 3.61 -6.03 2.71
C LEU A 76 5.07 -6.08 3.15
N ARG A 77 5.87 -6.80 2.35
CA ARG A 77 7.32 -6.87 2.46
C ARG A 77 7.92 -6.59 1.09
N MET A 78 8.58 -5.46 0.94
CA MET A 78 9.15 -5.01 -0.34
C MET A 78 10.67 -4.97 -0.23
N GLU A 79 11.35 -5.90 -0.89
CA GLU A 79 12.80 -5.94 -0.94
C GLU A 79 13.33 -5.10 -2.10
N LEU A 80 14.16 -4.09 -1.79
CA LEU A 80 14.76 -3.19 -2.76
C LEU A 80 16.27 -3.01 -2.47
N PRO A 81 17.11 -2.80 -3.48
CA PRO A 81 18.46 -2.28 -3.27
C PRO A 81 18.41 -0.94 -2.51
N PRO A 82 19.42 -0.60 -1.69
CA PRO A 82 19.49 0.71 -1.05
C PRO A 82 19.41 1.84 -2.09
N GLY A 83 18.58 2.85 -1.82
CA GLY A 83 18.33 3.94 -2.77
C GLY A 83 17.00 4.63 -2.56
N GLU A 84 16.74 5.58 -3.45
CA GLU A 84 15.49 6.34 -3.50
C GLU A 84 14.48 5.67 -4.43
N TYR A 85 13.23 5.58 -3.99
CA TYR A 85 12.11 5.04 -4.76
C TYR A 85 10.82 5.79 -4.42
N LYS A 86 9.85 5.71 -5.32
CA LYS A 86 8.51 6.24 -5.13
C LYS A 86 7.51 5.09 -5.00
N LEU A 87 6.85 4.98 -3.85
CA LEU A 87 5.68 4.13 -3.68
C LEU A 87 4.48 4.85 -4.28
N VAL A 88 4.02 4.39 -5.45
CA VAL A 88 3.02 5.11 -6.26
C VAL A 88 1.61 4.82 -5.77
N GLY A 89 1.28 3.54 -5.59
CA GLY A 89 -0.09 3.14 -5.30
C GLY A 89 -0.24 1.64 -5.12
N LEU A 90 -1.46 1.25 -4.76
CA LEU A 90 -1.85 -0.13 -4.51
C LEU A 90 -2.98 -0.53 -5.47
N THR A 91 -2.70 -1.44 -6.40
CA THR A 91 -3.74 -1.98 -7.27
C THR A 91 -4.51 -3.07 -6.54
N CYS A 92 -5.82 -2.89 -6.46
CA CYS A 92 -6.74 -3.84 -5.87
C CYS A 92 -7.77 -4.31 -6.89
N LEU A 93 -8.36 -5.46 -6.62
CA LEU A 93 -9.35 -6.09 -7.47
C LEU A 93 -10.49 -6.66 -6.65
N ASN A 94 -11.71 -6.58 -7.17
CA ASN A 94 -12.80 -7.43 -6.74
C ASN A 94 -13.30 -8.25 -7.93
N LYS A 95 -13.35 -9.58 -7.79
CA LYS A 95 -13.94 -10.48 -8.77
C LYS A 95 -15.27 -10.98 -8.22
N SER A 96 -16.37 -10.54 -8.81
CA SER A 96 -17.71 -11.00 -8.48
C SER A 96 -18.44 -11.30 -9.78
N PHE A 97 -18.49 -12.59 -10.16
CA PHE A 97 -18.94 -13.02 -11.48
C PHE A 97 -20.32 -12.44 -11.84
N PRO A 98 -20.49 -11.84 -13.04
CA PRO A 98 -19.54 -11.76 -14.16
C PRO A 98 -18.59 -10.55 -14.14
N PHE A 99 -18.64 -9.71 -13.10
CA PHE A 99 -17.96 -8.42 -13.04
C PHE A 99 -16.55 -8.51 -12.45
N THR A 100 -15.66 -7.67 -12.98
CA THR A 100 -14.33 -7.45 -12.42
C THR A 100 -14.09 -5.97 -12.20
N VAL A 101 -13.93 -5.59 -10.93
CA VAL A 101 -13.76 -4.20 -10.51
C VAL A 101 -12.31 -3.97 -10.15
N ASN A 102 -11.68 -2.95 -10.74
CA ASN A 102 -10.31 -2.57 -10.48
C ASN A 102 -10.30 -1.30 -9.63
N TYR A 103 -9.42 -1.26 -8.63
CA TYR A 103 -9.22 -0.09 -7.80
C TYR A 103 -7.73 0.27 -7.75
N LEU A 104 -7.43 1.54 -7.55
CA LEU A 104 -6.10 2.06 -7.30
C LEU A 104 -6.15 2.94 -6.06
N VAL A 105 -5.55 2.48 -4.97
CA VAL A 105 -5.32 3.34 -3.79
C VAL A 105 -4.08 4.19 -4.08
N PRO A 106 -4.19 5.53 -4.14
CA PRO A 106 -3.03 6.39 -4.35
C PRO A 106 -2.18 6.46 -3.08
N ILE A 107 -0.85 6.38 -3.23
CA ILE A 107 0.09 6.54 -2.11
C ILE A 107 1.02 7.72 -2.36
N HIS A 108 1.70 7.73 -3.50
CA HIS A 108 2.65 8.76 -3.94
C HIS A 108 3.62 9.27 -2.85
N ALA A 109 4.30 8.35 -2.18
CA ALA A 109 5.29 8.69 -1.16
C ALA A 109 6.70 8.27 -1.57
N THR A 110 7.71 9.03 -1.15
CA THR A 110 9.13 8.71 -1.39
C THR A 110 9.71 7.93 -0.22
N VAL A 111 10.49 6.89 -0.53
CA VAL A 111 11.29 6.12 0.43
C VAL A 111 12.74 6.14 -0.02
N ASN A 112 13.69 6.33 0.90
CA ASN A 112 15.08 6.66 0.56
C ASN A 112 16.13 6.00 1.46
N GLN A 113 15.89 4.78 1.91
CA GLN A 113 16.84 4.10 2.78
C GLN A 113 18.10 3.70 2.02
N THR A 114 19.24 4.20 2.48
CA THR A 114 20.56 3.97 1.88
C THR A 114 21.37 2.92 2.63
N VAL A 115 20.87 2.44 3.77
CA VAL A 115 21.53 1.43 4.60
C VAL A 115 20.72 0.14 4.54
N PRO A 116 21.32 -1.01 4.26
CA PRO A 116 20.63 -2.31 4.33
C PRO A 116 20.02 -2.54 5.71
N GLY A 117 18.82 -3.13 5.73
CA GLY A 117 18.06 -3.32 6.97
C GLY A 117 16.57 -3.44 6.72
N THR A 118 15.83 -3.63 7.81
CA THR A 118 14.36 -3.73 7.78
C THR A 118 13.74 -2.46 8.34
N TYR A 119 12.85 -1.85 7.57
CA TYR A 119 12.26 -0.54 7.85
C TYR A 119 10.75 -0.59 7.76
N TYR A 120 10.05 -0.11 8.79
CA TYR A 120 8.59 -0.05 8.81
C TYR A 120 8.08 1.31 8.34
N LEU A 121 7.30 1.28 7.25
CA LEU A 121 6.72 2.44 6.58
C LEU A 121 5.41 2.94 7.22
N GLY A 122 4.86 2.19 8.17
CA GLY A 122 3.57 2.52 8.76
C GLY A 122 2.41 1.68 8.24
N HIS A 123 1.24 2.05 8.73
CA HIS A 123 -0.05 1.49 8.41
C HIS A 123 -0.82 2.45 7.50
N VAL A 124 -1.18 1.96 6.33
CA VAL A 124 -2.04 2.62 5.35
C VAL A 124 -3.48 2.19 5.58
N GLU A 125 -4.33 3.10 6.02
CA GLU A 125 -5.78 2.90 5.99
C GLU A 125 -6.35 3.54 4.72
N ALA A 126 -7.02 2.75 3.89
CA ALA A 126 -7.66 3.20 2.65
C ALA A 126 -9.17 2.88 2.69
N LEU A 127 -9.97 3.93 2.80
CA LEU A 127 -11.43 3.84 2.89
C LEU A 127 -12.07 4.34 1.59
N LEU A 128 -12.66 3.43 0.82
CA LEU A 128 -13.47 3.76 -0.35
C LEU A 128 -14.86 4.21 0.08
N ARG A 129 -15.17 5.47 -0.23
CA ARG A 129 -16.47 6.10 -0.05
C ARG A 129 -16.99 6.70 -1.36
N GLU A 130 -18.24 7.17 -1.35
CA GLU A 130 -18.79 7.91 -2.49
C GLU A 130 -17.94 9.16 -2.78
N ARG A 131 -17.65 9.36 -4.07
CA ARG A 131 -16.87 10.49 -4.56
C ARG A 131 -17.69 11.76 -4.52
N GLN A 132 -17.08 12.87 -4.12
CA GLN A 132 -17.68 14.19 -4.09
C GLN A 132 -17.03 15.08 -5.16
N GLY A 133 -17.83 15.70 -6.02
CA GLY A 133 -17.35 16.62 -7.05
C GLY A 133 -16.27 16.03 -7.97
N SER A 134 -15.12 16.71 -8.01
CA SER A 134 -13.98 16.41 -8.89
C SER A 134 -12.88 15.58 -8.23
N GLU A 135 -13.13 15.00 -7.05
CA GLU A 135 -12.18 14.09 -6.42
C GLU A 135 -11.70 12.99 -7.39
N PHE A 136 -10.46 12.55 -7.23
CA PHE A 136 -9.92 11.42 -7.97
C PHE A 136 -10.79 10.18 -7.79
N ARG A 137 -10.84 9.34 -8.81
CA ARG A 137 -11.65 8.11 -8.76
C ARG A 137 -10.87 7.03 -8.04
N ALA A 138 -11.59 6.14 -7.38
CA ALA A 138 -11.02 4.95 -6.75
C ALA A 138 -10.53 3.90 -7.75
N GLY A 139 -10.88 4.03 -9.03
CA GLY A 139 -10.41 3.20 -10.12
C GLY A 139 -10.81 3.74 -11.48
N PRO A 140 -10.48 3.02 -12.57
CA PRO A 140 -10.77 3.48 -13.92
C PRO A 140 -12.28 3.64 -14.15
N PRO A 141 -12.72 4.58 -15.02
CA PRO A 141 -14.13 4.74 -15.33
C PRO A 141 -14.65 3.68 -16.31
N ILE A 142 -13.77 2.86 -16.89
CA ILE A 142 -14.11 1.84 -17.90
C ILE A 142 -13.60 0.45 -17.48
N PRO A 143 -14.36 -0.63 -17.75
CA PRO A 143 -15.72 -0.65 -18.30
C PRO A 143 -16.76 -0.05 -17.34
N LEU A 144 -17.61 0.86 -17.81
CA LEU A 144 -18.42 1.72 -16.93
C LEU A 144 -19.37 0.93 -16.01
N VAL A 145 -20.00 -0.13 -16.51
CA VAL A 145 -20.94 -0.95 -15.74
C VAL A 145 -20.22 -1.62 -14.56
N ASP A 146 -19.19 -2.42 -14.85
CA ASP A 146 -18.38 -3.12 -13.86
C ASP A 146 -17.81 -2.15 -12.81
N GLN A 147 -17.17 -1.06 -13.28
CA GLN A 147 -16.50 -0.12 -12.39
C GLN A 147 -17.47 0.69 -11.53
N SER A 148 -18.70 0.94 -11.99
CA SER A 148 -19.72 1.66 -11.21
C SER A 148 -20.38 0.77 -10.16
N ILE A 149 -20.58 -0.51 -10.47
CA ILE A 149 -21.21 -1.48 -9.54
C ILE A 149 -20.35 -1.66 -8.28
N GLY A 150 -19.03 -1.82 -8.43
CA GLY A 150 -18.12 -1.91 -7.28
C GLY A 150 -17.71 -0.56 -6.69
N GLY A 151 -18.10 0.55 -7.31
CA GLY A 151 -17.81 1.89 -6.80
C GLY A 151 -16.42 2.41 -7.14
N ALA A 152 -15.70 1.78 -8.06
CA ALA A 152 -14.41 2.27 -8.57
C ALA A 152 -14.55 3.59 -9.33
N SER A 153 -15.53 3.68 -10.24
CA SER A 153 -15.74 4.89 -11.07
C SER A 153 -16.42 6.04 -10.31
N GLY A 154 -17.28 5.70 -9.35
CA GLY A 154 -18.11 6.63 -8.57
C GLY A 154 -17.62 6.89 -7.15
N GLY A 155 -16.56 6.22 -6.71
CA GLY A 155 -15.98 6.38 -5.38
C GLY A 155 -14.61 7.06 -5.41
N SER A 156 -14.14 7.45 -4.22
CA SER A 156 -12.79 7.96 -3.95
C SER A 156 -12.27 7.29 -2.68
N PHE A 157 -10.96 7.12 -2.59
CA PHE A 157 -10.32 6.72 -1.34
C PHE A 157 -10.06 7.94 -0.44
N ASP A 158 -10.41 7.81 0.83
CA ASP A 158 -9.76 8.56 1.91
C ASP A 158 -8.60 7.71 2.42
N VAL A 159 -7.40 8.28 2.45
CA VAL A 159 -6.16 7.57 2.78
C VAL A 159 -5.49 8.23 3.97
N VAL A 160 -5.12 7.42 4.95
CA VAL A 160 -4.40 7.85 6.16
C VAL A 160 -3.17 6.97 6.34
N PHE A 161 -2.02 7.59 6.59
CA PHE A 161 -0.80 6.89 7.00
C PHE A 161 -0.56 7.16 8.48
N SER A 162 -0.16 6.13 9.21
CA SER A 162 0.07 6.20 10.65
C SER A 162 1.19 5.25 11.06
N ASP A 163 1.96 5.61 12.09
CA ASP A 163 2.90 4.67 12.70
C ASP A 163 2.13 3.81 13.72
N ARG A 164 1.98 2.53 13.42
CA ARG A 164 1.31 1.53 14.26
C ARG A 164 2.19 0.31 14.50
N TRP A 165 3.51 0.53 14.59
CA TRP A 165 4.45 -0.59 14.71
C TRP A 165 4.14 -1.49 15.91
N THR A 166 3.71 -0.91 17.04
CA THR A 166 3.35 -1.67 18.24
C THR A 166 2.30 -2.73 17.93
N GLU A 167 1.22 -2.36 17.24
CA GLU A 167 0.13 -3.27 16.88
C GLU A 167 0.51 -4.19 15.71
N ASP A 168 1.12 -3.62 14.67
CA ASP A 168 1.41 -4.35 13.43
C ASP A 168 2.55 -5.35 13.60
N SER A 169 3.52 -5.09 14.50
CA SER A 169 4.64 -5.99 14.74
C SER A 169 4.20 -7.39 15.17
N GLU A 170 3.15 -7.49 15.98
CA GLU A 170 2.56 -8.76 16.40
C GLU A 170 1.96 -9.52 15.23
N LEU A 171 1.26 -8.83 14.32
CA LEU A 171 0.74 -9.41 13.07
C LEU A 171 1.88 -9.91 12.18
N PHE A 172 2.92 -9.10 11.99
CA PHE A 172 4.08 -9.49 11.20
C PHE A 172 4.79 -10.71 11.78
N VAL A 173 5.03 -10.77 13.09
CA VAL A 173 5.70 -11.92 13.72
C VAL A 173 4.82 -13.17 13.67
N THR A 174 3.50 -13.01 13.81
CA THR A 174 2.55 -14.13 13.74
C THR A 174 2.49 -14.75 12.35
N HIS A 175 2.44 -13.91 11.31
CA HIS A 175 2.32 -14.37 9.92
C HIS A 175 3.68 -14.68 9.28
N PHE A 176 4.76 -14.06 9.76
CA PHE A 176 6.12 -14.28 9.30
C PHE A 176 7.05 -14.55 10.49
N PRO A 177 7.10 -15.79 11.00
CA PRO A 177 7.91 -16.13 12.18
C PRO A 177 9.39 -15.76 12.07
N ALA A 178 9.93 -15.71 10.86
CA ALA A 178 11.29 -15.27 10.57
C ALA A 178 11.58 -13.81 11.00
N MET A 179 10.55 -13.01 11.27
CA MET A 179 10.68 -11.64 11.74
C MET A 179 10.87 -11.48 13.25
N LYS A 180 10.67 -12.54 14.03
CA LYS A 180 10.66 -12.48 15.51
C LYS A 180 11.90 -11.81 16.11
N ASP A 181 13.06 -12.09 15.54
CA ASP A 181 14.35 -11.61 16.03
C ASP A 181 14.94 -10.49 15.14
N LEU A 182 14.21 -10.05 14.11
CA LEU A 182 14.67 -8.95 13.26
C LEU A 182 14.49 -7.63 13.99
N LYS A 183 15.57 -6.85 14.06
CA LYS A 183 15.47 -5.44 14.41
C LYS A 183 14.74 -4.73 13.26
N VAL A 184 13.71 -3.95 13.58
CA VAL A 184 12.97 -3.14 12.61
C VAL A 184 13.11 -1.69 12.99
N ALA A 185 13.63 -0.88 12.06
CA ALA A 185 13.72 0.55 12.23
C ALA A 185 12.40 1.21 11.81
N SER A 186 11.95 2.20 12.58
CA SER A 186 10.80 3.01 12.18
C SER A 186 11.21 3.98 11.07
N ALA A 187 10.44 4.01 9.99
CA ALA A 187 10.62 4.92 8.85
C ALA A 187 9.25 5.27 8.22
N PRO A 188 8.32 5.84 9.01
CA PRO A 188 6.93 6.01 8.60
C PRO A 188 6.83 6.95 7.40
N LEU A 189 5.87 6.67 6.51
CA LEU A 189 5.56 7.56 5.40
C LEU A 189 5.16 8.95 5.91
N PRO A 190 5.50 10.03 5.18
CA PRO A 190 4.97 11.35 5.49
C PRO A 190 3.45 11.36 5.33
N PRO A 191 2.70 12.27 5.99
CA PRO A 191 1.25 12.35 5.85
C PRO A 191 0.79 12.33 4.39
N PHE A 192 -0.32 11.66 4.11
CA PHE A 192 -0.83 11.50 2.76
C PHE A 192 -1.07 12.85 2.07
N ASP A 193 -0.37 13.09 0.96
CA ASP A 193 -0.56 14.28 0.13
C ASP A 193 -1.71 14.08 -0.87
N ARG A 194 -2.91 14.36 -0.38
CA ARG A 194 -4.14 14.27 -1.18
C ARG A 194 -4.13 15.21 -2.39
N ALA A 195 -3.52 16.39 -2.26
CA ALA A 195 -3.49 17.37 -3.35
C ALA A 195 -2.57 16.89 -4.48
N TYR A 196 -1.42 16.31 -4.12
CA TYR A 196 -0.53 15.67 -5.09
C TYR A 196 -1.23 14.50 -5.79
N ALA A 197 -1.88 13.61 -5.04
CA ALA A 197 -2.61 12.47 -5.60
C ALA A 197 -3.72 12.91 -6.57
N GLN A 198 -4.47 13.95 -6.20
CA GLN A 198 -5.48 14.57 -7.05
C GLN A 198 -4.88 15.10 -8.35
N LYS A 199 -3.79 15.88 -8.25
CA LYS A 199 -3.12 16.44 -9.42
C LYS A 199 -2.57 15.34 -10.33
N TRP A 200 -1.92 14.33 -9.76
CA TRP A 200 -1.39 13.20 -10.52
C TRP A 200 -2.50 12.50 -11.31
N TRP A 201 -3.67 12.31 -10.71
CA TRP A 201 -4.85 11.72 -11.35
C TRP A 201 -5.43 12.59 -12.48
N GLU A 202 -5.33 13.91 -12.38
CA GLU A 202 -5.81 14.82 -13.44
C GLU A 202 -4.83 14.88 -14.63
N ASP A 203 -3.54 14.67 -14.36
CA ASP A 203 -2.47 14.72 -15.35
C ASP A 203 -2.31 13.39 -16.13
N HIS A 204 -2.93 12.28 -15.67
CA HIS A 204 -2.77 10.92 -16.23
C HIS A 204 -4.11 10.22 -16.50
#